data_AF-A0A166K9B1-F1
#
_entry.id   AF-A0A166K9B1-F1
#
_cell.length_a   1.000
_cell.length_b   1.000
_cell.length_c   1.000
_cell.angle_alpha   90.00
_cell.angle_beta   90.00
_cell.angle_gamma   90.00
#
_symmetry.space_group_name_H-M   'P 1'
#
loop_
_entity.id
_entity.type
_entity.pdbx_description
1 polymer ?
#
loop_
_entity_poly.entity_id
_entity_poly.type
_entity_poly.pdbx_seq_one_letter_code
_entity_poly.pdbx_strand_id
1 'polypeptide(L)' 'MSPDKKLIMVFGAAGRQGLPVIDALLAPCDDGTPTPYAVRAFTLDPSSERAQQLSNRGI' A
#
# COMPACT_ATOMS: atom_id res chain seq x y z
N MET A 1 2.80 19.29 10.04
CA MET A 1 1.71 18.30 10.12
C MET A 1 1.76 17.49 8.84
N SER A 2 2.00 16.19 8.92
CA SER A 2 1.69 15.32 7.78
C SER A 2 0.20 15.46 7.47
N PRO A 3 -0.22 15.67 6.22
CA PRO A 3 -1.64 15.75 5.88
C PRO A 3 -2.37 14.51 6.41
N ASP A 4 -3.60 14.67 6.89
CA ASP A 4 -4.44 13.55 7.33
C ASP A 4 -4.67 12.62 6.13
N LYS A 5 -3.88 11.55 6.08
CA LYS A 5 -3.93 10.59 4.98
C LYS A 5 -5.19 9.75 5.07
N LYS A 6 -5.86 9.55 3.94
CA LYS A 6 -7.02 8.65 3.85
C LYS A 6 -6.53 7.21 3.85
N LEU A 7 -6.92 6.46 4.88
CA LEU A 7 -6.56 5.04 5.00
C LEU A 7 -7.40 4.18 4.07
N ILE A 8 -6.75 3.38 3.21
CA ILE A 8 -7.38 2.42 2.30
C ILE A 8 -6.92 1.02 2.70
N MET A 9 -7.86 0.12 2.92
CA MET A 9 -7.59 -1.32 3.10
C MET A 9 -7.59 -2.02 1.76
N VAL A 10 -6.54 -2.77 1.45
CA VAL A 10 -6.45 -3.58 0.22
C VAL A 10 -6.50 -5.06 0.57
N PHE A 11 -7.53 -5.76 0.10
CA PHE A 11 -7.66 -7.21 0.22
C PHE A 11 -6.89 -7.93 -0.89
N GLY A 12 -6.24 -9.04 -0.55
CA GLY A 12 -5.39 -9.74 -1.50
C GLY A 12 -4.17 -8.90 -1.89
N ALA A 13 -3.67 -8.09 -0.96
CA ALA A 13 -2.56 -7.15 -1.15
C ALA A 13 -1.29 -7.81 -1.71
N ALA A 14 -0.95 -9.01 -1.22
CA ALA A 14 0.19 -9.80 -1.69
C ALA A 14 -0.08 -10.58 -3.00
N GLY A 15 -1.29 -10.45 -3.56
CA GLY A 15 -1.70 -11.08 -4.80
C GLY A 15 -1.26 -10.30 -6.04
N ARG A 16 -1.52 -10.88 -7.22
CA ARG A 16 -1.15 -10.29 -8.52
C ARG A 16 -1.82 -8.95 -8.81
N GLN A 17 -3.01 -8.71 -8.25
CA GLN A 17 -3.74 -7.45 -8.43
C GLN A 17 -3.43 -6.45 -7.31
N GLY A 18 -3.27 -6.96 -6.07
CA GLY A 18 -3.03 -6.12 -4.90
C GLY A 18 -1.76 -5.29 -5.01
N LEU A 19 -0.65 -5.91 -5.46
CA LEU A 19 0.64 -5.21 -5.59
C LEU A 19 0.56 -3.98 -6.52
N PRO A 20 0.11 -4.09 -7.79
CA PRO A 20 -0.07 -2.93 -8.66
C PRO A 20 -1.01 -1.86 -8.09
N VAL A 21 -2.09 -2.25 -7.41
CA VAL A 21 -3.02 -1.31 -6.78
C VAL A 21 -2.33 -0.51 -5.67
N ILE A 22 -1.55 -1.18 -4.82
CA ILE A 22 -0.80 -0.53 -3.74
C ILE A 22 0.22 0.45 -4.31
N ASP A 23 0.96 0.04 -5.35
CA ASP A 23 1.94 0.91 -5.99
C ASP A 23 1.28 2.15 -6.62
N ALA A 24 0.13 1.99 -7.27
CA ALA A 24 -0.62 3.12 -7.81
C ALA A 24 -1.17 4.06 -6.72
N LEU A 25 -1.67 3.51 -5.61
CA LEU A 25 -2.17 4.31 -4.48
C LEU A 25 -1.07 5.11 -3.77
N LEU A 26 0.14 4.57 -3.75
CA LEU A 26 1.30 5.18 -3.08
C LEU A 26 2.18 6.03 -4.01
N ALA A 27 1.92 5.99 -5.32
CA ALA A 27 2.63 6.84 -6.28
C ALA A 27 2.41 8.34 -5.96
N PRO A 28 3.42 9.19 -6.23
CA PRO A 28 3.23 10.64 -6.20
C PRO A 28 2.10 11.09 -7.15
N CYS A 29 1.48 12.21 -6.83
CA CYS A 29 0.54 12.88 -7.73
C CYS A 29 1.27 13.43 -8.97
N ASP A 30 0.52 13.74 -10.03
CA ASP A 30 1.09 14.28 -11.29
C ASP A 30 1.84 15.62 -11.09
N ASP A 31 1.52 16.36 -10.03
CA ASP A 31 2.19 17.60 -9.62
C ASP A 31 3.46 17.37 -8.76
N GLY A 32 3.83 16.10 -8.54
CA GLY A 32 4.97 15.70 -7.71
C GLY A 32 4.72 15.70 -6.21
N THR A 33 3.51 16.05 -5.76
CA THR A 33 3.17 16.02 -4.33
C THR A 33 3.02 14.57 -3.82
N PRO A 34 3.24 14.32 -2.51
CA PRO A 34 3.04 13.00 -1.93
C PRO A 34 1.58 12.54 -2.04
N THR A 35 1.37 11.22 -2.15
CA THR A 35 0.02 10.64 -2.11
C THR A 35 -0.78 11.10 -0.87
N PRO A 36 -2.08 11.41 -1.04
CA PRO A 36 -2.98 11.68 0.08
C PRO A 36 -3.45 10.38 0.78
N TYR A 37 -3.01 9.22 0.32
CA TYR A 37 -3.44 7.92 0.83
C TYR A 37 -2.41 7.28 1.75
N ALA A 38 -2.93 6.53 2.73
CA ALA A 38 -2.20 5.51 3.48
C ALA A 38 -2.82 4.15 3.14
N VAL A 39 -2.01 3.10 3.09
CA VAL A 39 -2.47 1.75 2.73
C VAL A 39 -2.33 0.85 3.95
N ARG A 40 -3.32 -0.02 4.16
CA ARG A 40 -3.22 -1.20 5.00
C ARG A 40 -3.42 -2.44 4.14
N ALA A 41 -2.46 -3.35 4.18
CA ALA A 41 -2.53 -4.60 3.44
C ALA A 41 -3.27 -5.69 4.25
N PHE A 42 -4.26 -6.33 3.65
CA PHE A 42 -4.86 -7.56 4.17
C PHE A 42 -4.43 -8.76 3.34
N THR A 43 -3.86 -9.75 4.02
CA THR A 43 -3.38 -11.02 3.46
C THR A 43 -3.81 -12.18 4.37
N LEU A 44 -4.02 -13.36 3.77
CA LEU A 44 -4.31 -14.59 4.53
C LEU A 44 -3.06 -15.11 5.25
N ASP A 45 -1.89 -14.97 4.62
CA ASP A 45 -0.61 -15.41 5.16
C ASP A 45 0.36 -14.23 5.26
N PRO A 46 0.59 -13.69 6.48
CA PRO A 46 1.54 -12.61 6.69
C PRO A 46 2.99 -13.07 6.58
N SER A 47 3.28 -14.38 6.57
CA SER A 47 4.64 -14.97 6.45
C SER A 47 5.10 -15.26 5.02
N SER A 48 4.24 -14.96 4.04
CA SER A 48 4.60 -15.08 2.63
C SER A 48 5.55 -13.98 2.18
N GLU A 49 6.52 -14.32 1.33
CA GLU A 49 7.57 -13.39 0.84
C GLU A 49 7.02 -12.00 0.44
N ARG A 50 5.92 -11.96 -0.32
CA ARG A 50 5.29 -10.71 -0.76
C ARG A 50 4.64 -9.93 0.39
N ALA A 51 4.09 -10.60 1.39
CA ALA A 51 3.60 -9.94 2.60
C ALA A 51 4.75 -9.34 3.42
N GLN A 52 5.87 -10.05 3.58
CA GLN A 52 7.09 -9.49 4.18
C GLN A 52 7.59 -8.26 3.41
N GLN A 53 7.61 -8.32 2.08
CA GLN A 53 8.03 -7.18 1.25
C GLN A 53 7.16 -5.94 1.49
N LEU A 54 5.83 -6.11 1.60
CA LEU A 54 4.93 -5.02 1.95
C LEU A 54 5.19 -4.49 3.38
N SER A 55 5.36 -5.39 4.35
CA SER A 55 5.66 -5.00 5.74
C SER A 55 6.98 -4.22 5.85
N ASN A 56 8.03 -4.64 5.14
CA ASN A 56 9.32 -3.96 5.08
C ASN A 56 9.23 -2.56 4.43
N ARG A 57 8.21 -2.32 3.61
CA ARG A 57 7.89 -0.98 3.05
C ARG A 57 7.08 -0.11 4.02
N GLY A 58 6.72 -0.62 5.19
CA GLY A 58 5.88 0.07 6.18
C GLY A 58 4.38 0.01 5.87
N ILE A 59 3.92 -1.02 5.16
CA ILE A 59 2.53 -1.24 4.74
C ILE A 59 1.89 -2.39 5.53
#